data_AF-A0A1F2VSL7-F1
#
_entry.id   AF-A0A1F2VSL7-F1
#
_cell.length_a   1.000
_cell.length_b   1.000
_cell.length_c   1.000
_cell.angle_alpha   90.00
_cell.angle_beta   90.00
_cell.angle_gamma   90.00
#
_symmetry.space_group_name_H-M   'P 1'
#
loop_
_entity.id
_entity.type
_entity.pdbx_description
1 polymer ?
#
loop_
_entity_poly.entity_id
_entity_poly.type
_entity_poly.pdbx_seq_one_letter_code
_entity_poly.pdbx_strand_id
1 'polypeptide(L)'
;MTQRTHRPPERFWPYVEKPEEPTAEELAALDPDLHNTLFGPRDLPFSVTLVFPPFEGPDYDTAVEKAKASAEYLELGQGAGRRHRARFFPGDALRLKDLFEIIGPRPGCEVLIDDRPIPYSRELWLPLIWFLLLD
;
A
#
# COMPACT_ATOMS: atom_id res chain seq x y z
N MET A 1 -9.63 27.55 35.28
CA MET A 1 -8.93 26.41 34.66
C MET A 1 -7.49 26.82 34.45
N THR A 2 -6.58 26.32 35.29
CA THR A 2 -5.17 26.71 35.28
C THR A 2 -4.46 25.99 34.13
N GLN A 3 -4.10 26.70 33.07
CA GLN A 3 -3.26 26.15 31.99
C GLN A 3 -1.91 25.76 32.58
N ARG A 4 -1.47 24.51 32.34
CA ARG A 4 -0.12 24.07 32.69
C ARG A 4 0.86 24.68 31.69
N THR A 5 1.68 25.63 32.13
CA THR A 5 2.68 26.38 31.33
C THR A 5 3.99 25.60 31.11
N HIS A 6 4.06 24.33 31.48
CA HIS A 6 5.30 23.55 31.38
C HIS A 6 5.34 22.76 30.07
N ARG A 7 6.04 23.30 29.06
CA ARG A 7 6.46 22.55 27.86
C ARG A 7 7.87 21.98 28.13
N PRO A 8 8.07 20.65 28.06
CA PRO A 8 9.40 20.05 28.15
C PRO A 8 10.33 20.60 27.05
N PRO A 9 11.65 20.61 27.27
CA PRO A 9 12.61 21.11 26.29
C PRO A 9 12.48 20.35 24.95
N GLU A 10 12.62 21.10 23.85
CA GLU A 10 12.37 20.72 22.45
C GLU A 10 13.21 19.53 21.94
N ARG A 11 14.17 19.05 22.74
CA ARG A 11 15.13 18.03 22.36
C ARG A 11 15.13 16.90 23.38
N PHE A 12 14.31 15.89 23.11
CA PHE A 12 14.31 14.68 23.94
C PHE A 12 15.58 13.83 23.67
N TRP A 13 16.19 13.92 22.48
CA TRP A 13 17.47 13.26 22.14
C TRP A 13 18.55 14.26 21.71
N PRO A 14 19.60 14.51 22.50
CA PRO A 14 20.63 15.52 22.21
C PRO A 14 21.58 15.18 21.06
N TYR A 15 21.43 14.02 20.42
CA TYR A 15 22.32 13.55 19.34
C TYR A 15 21.59 13.19 18.05
N VAL A 16 20.26 13.31 18.04
CA VAL A 16 19.45 12.99 16.87
C VAL A 16 18.75 14.27 16.43
N GLU A 17 19.12 14.75 15.26
CA GLU A 17 18.43 15.86 14.59
C GLU A 17 17.27 15.27 13.80
N LYS A 18 16.22 14.87 14.50
CA LYS A 18 14.94 14.49 13.88
C LYS A 18 13.91 15.60 14.12
N PRO A 19 13.11 15.97 13.10
CA PRO A 19 12.00 16.89 13.29
C PRO A 19 10.97 16.28 14.27
N GLU A 20 10.31 17.14 15.06
CA GLU A 20 9.26 16.75 16.03
C GLU A 20 8.05 16.14 15.31
N GLU A 21 7.71 16.67 14.14
CA GLU A 21 6.65 16.16 13.30
C GLU A 21 7.23 15.23 12.22
N PRO A 22 6.66 14.01 12.05
CA PRO A 22 7.03 13.14 10.95
C PRO A 22 6.73 13.81 9.62
N THR A 23 7.61 13.61 8.65
CA THR A 23 7.41 14.14 7.29
C THR A 23 6.19 13.49 6.61
N ALA A 24 5.65 14.13 5.58
CA ALA A 24 4.53 13.56 4.81
C ALA A 24 4.89 12.21 4.16
N GLU A 25 6.13 12.03 3.73
CA GLU A 25 6.64 10.76 3.19
C GLU A 25 6.72 9.67 4.26
N GLU A 26 7.23 9.99 5.46
CA GLU A 26 7.26 9.04 6.58
C GLU A 26 5.85 8.66 7.04
N LEU A 27 4.92 9.60 7.05
CA LEU A 27 3.51 9.34 7.35
C LEU A 27 2.85 8.47 6.27
N ALA A 28 3.22 8.65 5.00
CA ALA A 28 2.73 7.81 3.91
C ALA A 28 3.26 6.37 4.00
N ALA A 29 4.48 6.20 4.50
CA ALA A 29 5.11 4.88 4.71
C ALA A 29 4.57 4.11 5.92
N LEU A 30 3.78 4.75 6.81
CA LEU A 30 3.16 4.06 7.93
C LEU A 30 2.16 3.01 7.43
N ASP A 31 2.12 1.88 8.15
CA ASP A 31 1.05 0.91 7.97
C ASP A 31 -0.33 1.61 8.18
N PRO A 32 -1.31 1.38 7.29
CA PRO A 32 -2.59 2.08 7.34
C PRO A 32 -3.36 1.87 8.66
N ASP A 33 -3.29 0.67 9.25
CA ASP A 33 -3.96 0.39 10.52
C ASP A 33 -3.29 1.15 11.68
N LEU A 34 -1.96 1.25 11.63
CA LEU A 34 -1.19 2.07 12.55
C LEU A 34 -1.54 3.55 12.40
N HIS A 35 -1.58 4.06 11.17
CA HIS A 35 -1.98 5.45 10.93
C HIS A 35 -3.39 5.73 11.45
N ASN A 36 -4.36 4.86 11.13
CA ASN A 36 -5.75 5.02 11.56
C ASN A 36 -5.87 5.04 13.09
N THR A 37 -5.08 4.21 13.77
CA THR A 37 -5.04 4.18 15.24
C THR A 37 -4.45 5.46 15.84
N LEU A 38 -3.41 6.03 15.21
CA LEU A 38 -2.71 7.22 15.70
C LEU A 38 -3.41 8.54 15.36
N PHE A 39 -3.99 8.63 14.15
CA PHE A 39 -4.47 9.90 13.56
C PHE A 39 -5.92 9.85 13.09
N GLY A 40 -6.59 8.69 13.17
CA GLY A 40 -7.95 8.50 12.67
C GLY A 40 -8.02 8.16 11.17
N PRO A 41 -9.24 7.93 10.65
CA PRO A 41 -9.44 7.51 9.28
C PRO A 41 -9.04 8.63 8.32
N ARG A 42 -8.25 8.30 7.29
CA ARG A 42 -7.96 9.23 6.19
C ARG A 42 -9.18 9.33 5.29
N ASP A 43 -9.50 10.54 4.81
CA ASP A 43 -10.50 10.75 3.76
C ASP A 43 -9.88 10.41 2.39
N LEU A 44 -9.51 9.14 2.23
CA LEU A 44 -8.98 8.59 0.98
C LEU A 44 -10.03 7.69 0.34
N PRO A 45 -10.11 7.65 -1.00
CA PRO A 45 -10.84 6.59 -1.69
C PRO A 45 -10.35 5.22 -1.22
N PHE A 46 -11.21 4.22 -1.29
CA PHE A 46 -10.79 2.84 -1.07
C PHE A 46 -9.64 2.49 -2.03
N SER A 47 -8.78 1.59 -1.60
CA SER A 47 -7.59 1.18 -2.33
C SER A 47 -7.62 -0.32 -2.61
N VAL A 48 -6.99 -0.70 -3.72
CA VAL A 48 -6.76 -2.11 -4.08
C VAL A 48 -5.27 -2.36 -4.08
N THR A 49 -4.83 -3.31 -3.27
CA THR A 49 -3.42 -3.69 -3.18
C THR A 49 -3.23 -5.08 -3.76
N LEU A 50 -2.34 -5.19 -4.75
CA LEU A 50 -1.89 -6.46 -5.29
C LEU A 50 -0.59 -6.86 -4.60
N VAL A 51 -0.55 -8.10 -4.08
CA VAL A 51 0.65 -8.68 -3.46
C VAL A 51 1.05 -9.92 -4.25
N PHE A 52 2.31 -10.05 -4.63
CA PHE A 52 2.80 -11.24 -5.33
C PHE A 52 4.26 -11.58 -4.98
N PRO A 53 4.62 -12.87 -4.96
CA PRO A 53 6.01 -13.30 -4.80
C PRO A 53 6.80 -13.14 -6.11
N PRO A 54 8.14 -13.19 -6.06
CA PRO A 54 8.95 -13.46 -7.24
C PRO A 54 8.49 -14.75 -7.93
N PHE A 55 8.49 -14.74 -9.26
CA PHE A 55 8.15 -15.91 -10.06
C PHE A 55 9.08 -16.02 -11.28
N GLU A 56 9.22 -17.23 -11.80
CA GLU A 56 10.02 -17.48 -13.00
C GLU A 56 9.20 -17.18 -14.27
N GLY A 57 9.85 -16.55 -15.25
CA GLY A 57 9.28 -16.29 -16.57
C GLY A 57 9.66 -14.92 -17.13
N PRO A 58 9.45 -14.70 -18.44
CA PRO A 58 9.80 -13.44 -19.10
C PRO A 58 8.95 -12.25 -18.60
N ASP A 59 7.75 -12.53 -18.06
CA ASP A 59 6.81 -11.49 -17.63
C ASP A 59 7.14 -10.90 -16.24
N TYR A 60 8.10 -11.48 -15.51
CA TYR A 60 8.39 -11.04 -14.14
C TYR A 60 8.89 -9.60 -14.08
N ASP A 61 9.88 -9.26 -14.91
CA ASP A 61 10.43 -7.90 -14.94
C ASP A 61 9.36 -6.88 -15.35
N THR A 62 8.50 -7.25 -16.31
CA THR A 62 7.36 -6.41 -16.74
C THR A 62 6.34 -6.23 -15.61
N ALA A 63 6.04 -7.28 -14.84
CA ALA A 63 5.15 -7.18 -13.69
C ALA A 63 5.71 -6.26 -12.60
N VAL A 64 7.01 -6.34 -12.32
CA VAL A 64 7.68 -5.47 -11.33
C VAL A 64 7.70 -4.02 -11.82
N GLU A 65 7.94 -3.77 -13.10
CA GLU A 65 7.85 -2.42 -13.68
C GLU A 65 6.45 -1.83 -13.55
N LYS A 66 5.41 -2.60 -13.90
CA LYS A 66 4.01 -2.18 -13.73
C LYS A 66 3.66 -1.95 -12.25
N ALA A 67 4.16 -2.79 -11.34
CA ALA A 67 3.98 -2.63 -9.90
C ALA A 67 4.63 -1.34 -9.37
N LYS A 68 5.83 -1.00 -9.84
CA LYS A 68 6.53 0.25 -9.46
C LYS A 68 5.86 1.51 -9.98
N ALA A 69 5.02 1.40 -11.03
CA ALA A 69 4.23 2.49 -11.57
C ALA A 69 2.87 2.70 -10.84
N SER A 70 2.61 1.93 -9.79
CA SER A 70 1.43 2.08 -8.92
C SER A 70 1.52 3.32 -8.03
N ALA A 71 0.44 3.65 -7.32
CA ALA A 71 0.42 4.82 -6.44
C ALA A 71 1.39 4.66 -5.26
N GLU A 72 1.48 3.44 -4.70
CA GLU A 72 2.44 3.09 -3.66
C GLU A 72 3.01 1.69 -3.93
N TYR A 73 4.32 1.58 -3.99
CA TYR A 73 5.04 0.31 -4.18
C TYR A 73 5.98 0.03 -3.02
N LEU A 74 5.92 -1.19 -2.48
CA LEU A 74 6.80 -1.68 -1.43
C LEU A 74 7.32 -3.08 -1.76
N GLU A 75 8.58 -3.32 -1.43
CA GLU A 75 9.18 -4.66 -1.39
C GLU A 75 9.37 -5.08 0.07
N LEU A 76 8.76 -6.20 0.44
CA LEU A 76 8.82 -6.76 1.79
C LEU A 76 9.58 -8.08 1.76
N GLY A 77 10.40 -8.35 2.78
CA GLY A 77 11.14 -9.62 2.91
C GLY A 77 12.34 -9.78 1.99
N GLN A 78 12.96 -10.96 2.00
CA GLN A 78 14.16 -11.30 1.23
C GLN A 78 14.10 -12.73 0.66
N GLY A 79 14.81 -12.96 -0.44
CA GLY A 79 14.88 -14.28 -1.10
C GLY A 79 13.48 -14.82 -1.45
N ALA A 80 13.20 -16.06 -1.08
CA ALA A 80 11.90 -16.71 -1.30
C ALA A 80 10.73 -16.06 -0.52
N GLY A 81 11.04 -15.32 0.56
CA GLY A 81 10.07 -14.57 1.35
C GLY A 81 9.77 -13.18 0.79
N ARG A 82 10.42 -12.76 -0.31
CA ARG A 82 10.18 -11.45 -0.92
C ARG A 82 8.74 -11.34 -1.42
N ARG A 83 8.09 -10.21 -1.19
CA ARG A 83 6.77 -9.88 -1.71
C ARG A 83 6.78 -8.48 -2.29
N HIS A 84 6.26 -8.34 -3.51
CA HIS A 84 5.95 -7.06 -4.13
C HIS A 84 4.54 -6.66 -3.70
N ARG A 85 4.38 -5.43 -3.24
CA ARG A 85 3.09 -4.85 -2.86
C ARG A 85 2.89 -3.59 -3.67
N ALA A 86 1.82 -3.56 -4.46
CA ALA A 86 1.47 -2.45 -5.34
C ALA A 86 0.05 -1.99 -5.05
N ARG A 87 -0.10 -0.73 -4.64
CA ARG A 87 -1.38 -0.12 -4.27
C ARG A 87 -1.91 0.76 -5.39
N PHE A 88 -3.20 0.62 -5.66
CA PHE A 88 -3.92 1.37 -6.68
C PHE A 88 -5.15 2.03 -6.07
N PHE A 89 -5.47 3.22 -6.56
CA PHE A 89 -6.74 3.89 -6.26
C PHE A 89 -7.72 3.69 -7.43
N PRO A 90 -9.02 4.03 -7.27
CA PRO A 90 -10.01 3.80 -8.32
C PRO A 90 -9.66 4.48 -9.65
N GLY A 91 -8.94 5.61 -9.62
CA GLY A 91 -8.44 6.28 -10.83
C GLY A 91 -7.38 5.50 -11.61
N ASP A 92 -6.76 4.48 -11.01
CA ASP A 92 -5.72 3.65 -11.62
C ASP A 92 -6.24 2.29 -12.12
N ALA A 93 -7.56 2.12 -12.24
CA ALA A 93 -8.19 0.82 -12.54
C ALA A 93 -7.59 0.09 -13.75
N LEU A 94 -7.20 0.82 -14.81
CA LEU A 94 -6.58 0.22 -15.98
C LEU A 94 -5.19 -0.35 -15.67
N ARG A 95 -4.36 0.39 -14.92
CA ARG A 95 -3.01 -0.06 -14.52
C ARG A 95 -3.09 -1.25 -13.56
N LEU A 96 -4.08 -1.23 -12.66
CA LEU A 96 -4.38 -2.33 -11.76
C LEU A 96 -4.73 -3.60 -12.56
N LYS A 97 -5.64 -3.50 -13.54
CA LYS A 97 -6.03 -4.64 -14.40
C LYS A 97 -4.85 -5.16 -15.21
N ASP A 98 -4.08 -4.28 -15.85
CA ASP A 98 -2.88 -4.60 -16.61
C ASP A 98 -1.87 -5.44 -15.81
N LEU A 99 -1.62 -5.07 -14.55
CA LEU A 99 -0.74 -5.83 -13.68
C LEU A 99 -1.38 -7.17 -13.29
N PHE A 100 -2.66 -7.15 -12.92
CA PHE A 100 -3.39 -8.34 -12.49
C PHE A 100 -3.47 -9.42 -13.56
N GLU A 101 -3.57 -9.07 -14.84
CA GLU A 101 -3.57 -10.05 -15.94
C GLU A 101 -2.26 -10.87 -16.00
N ILE A 102 -1.13 -10.27 -15.60
CA ILE A 102 0.17 -10.94 -15.57
C ILE A 102 0.33 -11.81 -14.32
N ILE A 103 0.03 -11.25 -13.14
CA ILE A 103 0.31 -11.89 -11.85
C ILE A 103 -0.83 -12.78 -11.37
N GLY A 104 -2.06 -12.53 -11.81
CA GLY A 104 -3.27 -13.20 -11.34
C GLY A 104 -3.21 -14.73 -11.50
N PRO A 105 -2.74 -15.30 -12.61
CA PRO A 105 -2.60 -16.75 -12.73
C PRO A 105 -1.53 -17.38 -11.83
N ARG A 106 -0.66 -16.58 -11.20
CA ARG A 106 0.50 -17.06 -10.44
C ARG A 106 0.11 -17.42 -9.00
N PRO A 107 0.69 -18.50 -8.44
CA PRO A 107 0.43 -18.88 -7.06
C PRO A 107 0.98 -17.84 -6.08
N GLY A 108 0.25 -17.59 -4.99
CA GLY A 108 0.64 -16.61 -3.97
C GLY A 108 0.33 -15.16 -4.34
N CYS A 109 -0.39 -14.92 -5.43
CA CYS A 109 -1.00 -13.61 -5.68
C CYS A 109 -2.16 -13.38 -4.72
N GLU A 110 -2.12 -12.28 -3.98
CA GLU A 110 -3.18 -11.85 -3.07
C GLU A 110 -3.74 -10.49 -3.52
N VAL A 111 -5.03 -10.28 -3.24
CA VAL A 111 -5.74 -9.05 -3.54
C VAL A 111 -6.36 -8.54 -2.26
N LEU A 112 -5.93 -7.36 -1.83
CA LEU A 112 -6.38 -6.71 -0.60
C LEU A 112 -7.20 -5.48 -0.95
N ILE A 113 -8.26 -5.23 -0.17
CA ILE A 113 -9.02 -3.99 -0.24
C ILE A 113 -8.73 -3.22 1.04
N ASP A 114 -8.27 -1.98 0.90
CA ASP A 114 -7.74 -1.18 2.01
C ASP A 114 -6.73 -1.95 2.85
N ASP A 115 -5.84 -2.65 2.15
CA ASP A 115 -4.78 -3.48 2.73
C ASP A 115 -5.24 -4.63 3.64
N ARG A 116 -6.54 -4.96 3.58
CA ARG A 116 -7.13 -6.06 4.31
C ARG A 116 -7.55 -7.17 3.35
N PRO A 117 -7.31 -8.45 3.70
CA PRO A 117 -7.87 -9.56 2.96
C PRO A 117 -9.38 -9.59 3.20
N ILE A 118 -10.15 -9.62 2.13
CA ILE A 118 -11.61 -9.75 2.20
C ILE A 118 -12.08 -10.97 1.40
N PRO A 119 -13.26 -11.53 1.70
CA PRO A 119 -13.79 -12.65 0.94
C PRO A 119 -14.01 -12.28 -0.54
N TYR A 120 -13.64 -13.21 -1.43
CA TYR A 120 -13.87 -13.09 -2.88
C TYR A 120 -13.25 -11.83 -3.53
N SER A 121 -12.12 -11.32 -2.99
CA SER A 121 -11.42 -10.17 -3.59
C SER A 121 -11.15 -10.37 -5.08
N ARG A 122 -10.69 -11.56 -5.46
CA ARG A 122 -10.33 -11.89 -6.84
C ARG A 122 -11.56 -12.20 -7.70
N GLU A 123 -12.49 -12.97 -7.17
CA GLU A 123 -13.59 -13.57 -7.93
C GLU A 123 -14.79 -12.64 -8.09
N LEU A 124 -14.96 -11.67 -7.19
CA LEU A 124 -16.09 -10.75 -7.18
C LEU A 124 -15.66 -9.29 -7.26
N TRP A 125 -14.78 -8.84 -6.37
CA TRP A 125 -14.43 -7.42 -6.27
C TRP A 125 -13.71 -6.90 -7.52
N LEU A 126 -12.68 -7.62 -8.00
CA LEU A 126 -11.99 -7.21 -9.22
C LEU A 126 -12.94 -7.13 -10.44
N PRO A 127 -13.77 -8.15 -10.75
CA PRO A 127 -14.78 -8.04 -11.80
C PRO A 127 -15.73 -6.83 -11.65
N LEU A 128 -16.20 -6.54 -10.44
CA LEU A 128 -17.05 -5.37 -10.19
C LEU A 128 -16.31 -4.06 -10.45
N ILE A 129 -15.05 -3.95 -10.04
CA ILE A 129 -14.21 -2.77 -10.30
C ILE A 129 -14.01 -2.59 -11.81
N TRP A 130 -13.76 -3.66 -12.56
CA TRP A 130 -13.63 -3.59 -14.02
C TRP A 130 -14.91 -3.09 -14.65
N PHE A 131 -16.06 -3.66 -14.27
CA PHE A 131 -17.35 -3.29 -14.82
C PHE A 131 -17.76 -1.85 -14.46
N LEU A 132 -17.36 -1.34 -13.30
CA LEU A 132 -17.78 0.00 -12.85
C LEU A 132 -16.83 1.12 -13.29
N LEU A 133 -15.56 0.82 -13.57
CA LEU A 133 -14.53 1.84 -13.82
C LEU A 133 -13.88 1.75 -15.21
N LEU A 134 -14.04 0.65 -15.93
CA LEU A 134 -13.42 0.44 -17.25
C LEU A 134 -14.43 0.26 -18.39
N ASP A 135 -15.70 0.01 -18.09
CA ASP A 135 -16.81 -0.01 -19.06
C ASP A 135 -17.46 1.38 -19.23
#